data_AF-A0AA39AIF9-F1
#
_entry.id   AF-A0AA39AIF9-F1
#
_cell.length_a   1.000
_cell.length_b   1.000
_cell.length_c   1.000
_cell.angle_alpha   90.00
_cell.angle_beta   90.00
_cell.angle_gamma   90.00
#
_symmetry.space_group_name_H-M   'P 1'
#
loop_
_entity.id
_entity.type
_entity.pdbx_description
1 polymer ?
#
loop_
_entity_poly.entity_id
_entity_poly.type
_entity_poly.pdbx_seq_one_letter_code
_entity_poly.pdbx_strand_id
1 'polypeptide(L)'
;MFINDHVRKFIVSEEFYLPQLTKFSQLSPWSPYSQFLCNTSLFSSPTLPPLNSSTSSRALRDLIAPKELWHSMNDKELMWRASMVPHFVDYPYDRTPKVAFMFLSRGRLPLASLWEKFFKGHAGLYSIYLHTSPEFNTEMPESSVFYKRRIPSKPVDWGKATMVDAERRLLANALLDFSNERFVLLSETCIPLFNFSTIYKYLINSNHSFVSSFDDPRHIGRGRYNKRMFPTVTLPDWRKGSQWFEVHRKLAIETVSDVTYYPIFQEHCRPPCYMDEHYLATLVNKLRPDLNSNRSITWVDWSRGGSHPTKFVRKDVSEAFLNQARHGSNCSYNSGLSSICFLFARKFHPGTLEPLLRIAPSLLGFDP
;
A
#
# COMPACT_ATOMS: atom_id res chain seq x y z
N MET A 1 -21.06 -22.95 7.35
CA MET A 1 -22.16 -22.84 8.34
C MET A 1 -23.10 -21.78 7.83
N PHE A 2 -24.20 -22.21 7.23
CA PHE A 2 -25.26 -21.33 6.73
C PHE A 2 -26.07 -20.83 7.93
N ILE A 3 -26.26 -19.52 8.03
CA ILE A 3 -27.33 -18.95 8.84
C ILE A 3 -28.13 -18.08 7.88
N ASN A 4 -29.25 -18.64 7.47
CA ASN A 4 -30.34 -17.99 6.77
C ASN A 4 -31.23 -17.39 7.85
N ASP A 5 -31.57 -16.10 7.79
CA ASP A 5 -32.77 -15.61 8.48
C ASP A 5 -33.32 -14.32 7.85
N HIS A 6 -34.54 -14.48 7.33
CA HIS A 6 -35.64 -13.54 7.16
C HIS A 6 -35.40 -12.14 6.53
N VAL A 7 -35.49 -12.12 5.20
CA VAL A 7 -35.84 -10.92 4.41
C VAL A 7 -37.35 -10.66 4.53
N ARG A 8 -37.74 -9.57 5.21
CA ARG A 8 -39.08 -8.98 5.07
C ARG A 8 -39.08 -8.08 3.82
N LYS A 9 -39.93 -8.46 2.85
CA LYS A 9 -40.28 -7.66 1.67
C LYS A 9 -40.93 -6.34 2.11
N PHE A 10 -40.39 -5.21 1.65
CA PHE A 10 -41.15 -3.99 1.49
C PHE A 10 -41.13 -3.61 0.01
N ILE A 11 -42.32 -3.64 -0.57
CA ILE A 11 -42.66 -3.09 -1.88
C ILE A 11 -42.79 -1.59 -1.67
N VAL A 12 -42.03 -0.78 -2.42
CA VAL A 12 -42.31 0.65 -2.57
C VAL A 12 -42.37 0.92 -4.07
N SER A 13 -43.51 1.44 -4.46
CA SER A 13 -43.97 1.79 -5.80
C SER A 13 -43.07 2.83 -6.48
N GLU A 14 -42.86 2.62 -7.78
CA GLU A 14 -42.42 3.62 -8.74
C GLU A 14 -43.35 4.83 -8.73
N GLU A 15 -42.78 6.04 -8.77
CA GLU A 15 -43.40 7.15 -9.49
C GLU A 15 -42.31 8.01 -10.12
N PHE A 16 -42.41 8.08 -11.45
CA PHE A 16 -41.55 8.77 -12.40
C PHE A 16 -41.73 10.29 -12.32
N TYR A 17 -40.64 11.06 -12.32
CA TYR A 17 -40.63 12.42 -12.87
C TYR A 17 -39.30 12.72 -13.57
N LEU A 18 -39.37 12.72 -14.90
CA LEU A 18 -38.38 13.27 -15.83
C LEU A 18 -38.66 14.75 -16.07
N PRO A 19 -37.65 15.63 -16.15
CA PRO A 19 -37.74 16.86 -16.93
C PRO A 19 -37.06 16.69 -18.30
N GLN A 20 -37.72 17.30 -19.29
CA GLN A 20 -37.48 17.20 -20.72
C GLN A 20 -36.11 17.75 -21.18
N LEU A 21 -35.47 16.99 -22.07
CA LEU A 21 -34.42 17.44 -22.98
C LEU A 21 -35.05 18.17 -24.17
N THR A 22 -34.72 19.44 -24.36
CA THR A 22 -35.00 20.18 -25.61
C THR A 22 -33.82 20.10 -26.58
N LYS A 23 -34.20 20.02 -27.86
CA LYS A 23 -33.44 19.56 -29.02
C LYS A 23 -32.31 20.49 -29.49
N PHE A 24 -31.35 19.83 -30.13
CA PHE A 24 -30.30 20.29 -31.04
C PHE A 24 -30.74 21.27 -32.14
N SER A 25 -29.81 22.13 -32.55
CA SER A 25 -29.67 22.60 -33.94
C SER A 25 -28.19 22.56 -34.38
N GLN A 26 -27.94 21.95 -35.54
CA GLN A 26 -26.72 21.92 -36.36
C GLN A 26 -26.84 23.02 -37.44
N LEU A 27 -25.85 23.58 -38.16
CA LEU A 27 -24.39 23.44 -38.33
C LEU A 27 -23.88 24.64 -39.19
N SER A 28 -22.66 25.14 -38.93
CA SER A 28 -21.62 25.63 -39.90
C SER A 28 -21.80 26.97 -40.68
N PRO A 29 -20.75 27.58 -41.32
CA PRO A 29 -19.32 27.17 -41.42
C PRO A 29 -18.21 28.28 -41.25
N TRP A 30 -17.04 27.83 -40.75
CA TRP A 30 -15.64 28.03 -41.20
C TRP A 30 -15.00 29.42 -41.51
N SER A 31 -13.86 29.65 -40.80
CA SER A 31 -12.56 30.26 -41.21
C SER A 31 -12.41 31.79 -41.39
N PRO A 32 -11.18 32.38 -41.37
CA PRO A 32 -9.85 31.76 -41.19
C PRO A 32 -8.86 32.46 -40.21
N TYR A 33 -7.90 31.64 -39.75
CA TYR A 33 -6.46 31.90 -39.50
C TYR A 33 -5.97 33.35 -39.30
N SER A 34 -5.42 33.63 -38.11
CA SER A 34 -4.42 34.69 -37.91
C SER A 34 -3.04 34.04 -37.75
N GLN A 35 -2.20 34.20 -38.77
CA GLN A 35 -0.79 33.82 -38.75
C GLN A 35 0.00 34.93 -38.06
N PHE A 36 0.57 34.66 -36.89
CA PHE A 36 1.64 35.49 -36.34
C PHE A 36 2.99 34.95 -36.84
N LEU A 37 3.56 35.66 -37.81
CA LEU A 37 4.96 35.57 -38.20
C LEU A 37 5.82 36.15 -37.08
N CYS A 38 6.65 35.32 -36.44
CA CYS A 38 7.70 35.81 -35.55
C CYS A 38 9.02 35.84 -36.34
N ASN A 39 9.52 37.06 -36.59
CA ASN A 39 10.77 37.33 -37.29
C ASN A 39 11.96 36.72 -36.55
N THR A 40 12.83 36.04 -37.30
CA THR A 40 14.13 35.54 -36.87
C THR A 40 15.13 36.69 -36.77
N SER A 41 15.39 37.18 -35.56
CA SER A 41 16.62 37.95 -35.27
C SER A 41 17.66 37.02 -34.64
N LEU A 42 18.80 36.92 -35.33
CA LEU A 42 20.02 36.23 -34.91
C LEU A 42 20.46 36.65 -33.51
N PHE A 43 20.40 35.73 -32.55
CA PHE A 43 21.18 35.81 -31.31
C PHE A 43 22.08 34.59 -31.23
N SER A 44 23.38 34.83 -31.36
CA SER A 44 24.46 33.87 -31.12
C SER A 44 24.38 33.32 -29.69
N SER A 45 24.15 32.02 -29.57
CA SER A 45 24.13 31.31 -28.28
C SER A 45 25.55 31.15 -27.72
N PRO A 46 25.79 31.37 -26.42
CA PRO A 46 27.04 30.99 -25.79
C PRO A 46 27.11 29.46 -25.73
N THR A 47 28.23 28.90 -26.18
CA THR A 47 28.52 27.46 -26.12
C THR A 47 28.55 26.99 -24.66
N LEU A 48 27.55 26.20 -24.27
CA LEU A 48 27.60 25.42 -23.04
C LEU A 48 28.67 24.32 -23.20
N PRO A 49 29.52 24.08 -22.17
CA PRO A 49 30.49 23.00 -22.23
C PRO A 49 29.76 21.63 -22.31
N PRO A 50 30.36 20.63 -22.96
CA PRO A 50 29.71 19.35 -23.17
C PRO A 50 29.44 18.67 -21.82
N LEU A 51 28.19 18.29 -21.61
CA LEU A 51 27.75 17.55 -20.43
C LEU A 51 28.40 16.15 -20.47
N ASN A 52 29.29 15.85 -19.54
CA ASN A 52 29.89 14.51 -19.41
C ASN A 52 28.77 13.47 -19.24
N SER A 53 28.66 12.55 -20.20
CA SER A 53 27.58 11.55 -20.28
C SER A 53 27.57 10.56 -19.09
N SER A 54 28.73 10.31 -18.48
CA SER A 54 28.88 9.44 -17.31
C SER A 54 28.22 10.04 -16.06
N THR A 55 28.37 11.35 -15.84
CA THR A 55 27.68 12.10 -14.76
C THR A 55 26.17 12.14 -14.97
N SER A 56 25.71 12.28 -16.21
CA SER A 56 24.27 12.30 -16.54
C SER A 56 23.58 10.97 -16.22
N SER A 57 24.23 9.84 -16.51
CA SER A 57 23.66 8.51 -16.24
C SER A 57 23.55 8.20 -14.74
N ARG A 58 24.52 8.64 -13.93
CA ARG A 58 24.48 8.49 -12.46
C ARG A 58 23.40 9.37 -11.86
N ALA A 59 23.29 10.63 -12.30
CA ALA A 59 22.24 11.56 -11.85
C ALA A 59 20.83 11.04 -12.15
N LEU A 60 20.62 10.46 -13.34
CA LEU A 60 19.32 9.85 -13.68
C LEU A 60 19.03 8.63 -12.78
N ARG A 61 20.01 7.75 -12.55
CA ARG A 61 19.85 6.59 -11.65
C ARG A 61 19.47 7.00 -10.23
N ASP A 62 20.13 8.03 -9.69
CA ASP A 62 19.87 8.52 -8.34
C ASP A 62 18.50 9.22 -8.25
N LEU A 63 17.99 9.76 -9.37
CA LEU A 63 16.64 10.31 -9.46
C LEU A 63 15.55 9.23 -9.45
N ILE A 64 15.74 8.16 -10.25
CA ILE A 64 14.73 7.11 -10.46
C ILE A 64 14.75 6.00 -9.40
N ALA A 65 15.87 5.83 -8.69
CA ALA A 65 16.03 4.81 -7.66
C ALA A 65 17.07 5.28 -6.62
N PRO A 66 16.69 6.17 -5.70
CA PRO A 66 17.59 6.69 -4.67
C PRO A 66 18.21 5.55 -3.85
N LYS A 67 19.55 5.53 -3.76
CA LYS A 67 20.26 4.56 -2.92
C LYS A 67 20.15 4.89 -1.44
N GLU A 68 20.28 6.17 -1.11
CA GLU A 68 20.13 6.69 0.24
C GLU A 68 18.66 7.03 0.48
N LEU A 69 18.07 6.43 1.53
CA LEU A 69 16.69 6.70 1.90
C LEU A 69 16.54 7.93 2.80
N TRP A 70 17.65 8.41 3.37
CA TRP A 70 17.63 9.59 4.23
C TRP A 70 17.60 10.87 3.40
N HIS A 71 16.69 11.79 3.76
CA HIS A 71 16.52 13.08 3.10
C HIS A 71 15.97 14.12 4.07
N SER A 72 16.07 15.41 3.71
CA SER A 72 15.55 16.53 4.51
C SER A 72 14.14 17.00 4.12
N MET A 73 13.52 16.40 3.10
CA MET A 73 12.17 16.78 2.66
C MET A 73 11.15 16.64 3.79
N ASN A 74 10.30 17.64 3.96
CA ASN A 74 9.13 17.53 4.82
C ASN A 74 8.03 16.67 4.15
N ASP A 75 6.96 16.35 4.89
CA ASP A 75 5.91 15.45 4.36
C ASP A 75 5.26 16.02 3.10
N LYS A 76 5.02 17.33 3.01
CA LYS A 76 4.39 17.96 1.84
C LYS A 76 5.29 17.84 0.61
N GLU A 77 6.58 18.14 0.75
CA GLU A 77 7.58 17.99 -0.32
C GLU A 77 7.73 16.53 -0.76
N LEU A 78 7.77 15.61 0.21
CA LEU A 78 7.88 14.18 -0.04
C LEU A 78 6.65 13.64 -0.78
N MET A 79 5.43 13.97 -0.33
CA MET A 79 4.19 13.53 -1.00
C MET A 79 4.12 14.09 -2.43
N TRP A 80 4.45 15.37 -2.61
CA TRP A 80 4.46 16.01 -3.93
C TRP A 80 5.47 15.36 -4.88
N ARG A 81 6.69 15.07 -4.40
CA ARG A 81 7.71 14.38 -5.21
C ARG A 81 7.28 12.95 -5.52
N ALA A 82 6.73 12.22 -4.55
CA ALA A 82 6.28 10.85 -4.72
C ALA A 82 5.06 10.71 -5.65
N SER A 83 4.25 11.78 -5.79
CA SER A 83 3.12 11.81 -6.71
C SER A 83 3.50 12.14 -8.16
N MET A 84 4.77 12.43 -8.45
CA MET A 84 5.20 12.67 -9.84
C MET A 84 5.11 11.40 -10.67
N VAL A 85 4.42 11.48 -11.81
CA VAL A 85 4.27 10.37 -12.75
C VAL A 85 4.72 10.83 -14.14
N PRO A 86 5.61 10.08 -14.82
CA PRO A 86 5.96 10.40 -16.21
C PRO A 86 4.75 10.19 -17.12
N HIS A 87 4.51 11.12 -18.04
CA HIS A 87 3.44 10.99 -19.05
C HIS A 87 3.81 10.06 -20.20
N PHE A 88 5.10 9.81 -20.43
CA PHE A 88 5.55 8.75 -21.32
C PHE A 88 5.38 7.40 -20.64
N VAL A 89 4.67 6.48 -21.31
CA VAL A 89 4.34 5.14 -20.78
C VAL A 89 5.59 4.25 -20.71
N ASP A 90 6.49 4.41 -21.67
CA ASP A 90 7.70 3.61 -21.77
C ASP A 90 8.83 4.21 -20.92
N TYR A 91 9.51 3.35 -20.17
CA TYR A 91 10.71 3.74 -19.43
C TYR A 91 11.91 3.80 -20.39
N PRO A 92 12.77 4.84 -20.28
CA PRO A 92 13.96 4.95 -21.13
C PRO A 92 15.09 3.99 -20.72
N TYR A 93 14.79 2.94 -19.94
CA TYR A 93 15.74 1.97 -19.41
C TYR A 93 15.06 0.64 -19.06
N ASP A 94 15.83 -0.44 -19.08
CA ASP A 94 15.38 -1.74 -18.61
C ASP A 94 15.11 -1.71 -17.11
N ARG A 95 13.89 -2.11 -16.74
CA ARG A 95 13.42 -2.07 -15.35
C ARG A 95 12.82 -3.40 -14.96
N THR A 96 13.35 -4.00 -13.90
CA THR A 96 12.73 -5.15 -13.25
C THR A 96 11.75 -4.64 -12.19
N PRO A 97 10.45 -5.01 -12.26
CA PRO A 97 9.49 -4.68 -11.21
C PRO A 97 9.95 -5.19 -9.85
N LYS A 98 9.75 -4.38 -8.81
CA LYS A 98 10.10 -4.73 -7.43
C LYS A 98 8.88 -4.71 -6.53
N VAL A 99 8.97 -5.48 -5.46
CA VAL A 99 8.07 -5.39 -4.30
C VAL A 99 8.76 -4.58 -3.21
N ALA A 100 8.15 -3.46 -2.81
CA ALA A 100 8.56 -2.67 -1.66
C ALA A 100 7.97 -3.26 -0.38
N PHE A 101 8.84 -3.76 0.50
CA PHE A 101 8.49 -4.23 1.83
C PHE A 101 8.66 -3.10 2.83
N MET A 102 7.53 -2.58 3.31
CA MET A 102 7.47 -1.42 4.19
C MET A 102 7.15 -1.90 5.61
N PHE A 103 8.09 -1.79 6.52
CA PHE A 103 7.90 -2.17 7.91
C PHE A 103 7.60 -0.92 8.76
N LEU A 104 6.42 -0.91 9.36
CA LEU A 104 6.05 0.03 10.40
C LEU A 104 6.28 -0.64 11.76
N SER A 105 7.30 -0.19 12.48
CA SER A 105 7.68 -0.76 13.77
C SER A 105 7.89 0.30 14.84
N ARG A 106 7.76 -0.09 16.11
CA ARG A 106 8.16 0.77 17.23
C ARG A 106 9.66 0.77 17.45
N GLY A 107 10.38 -0.29 17.07
CA GLY A 107 11.80 -0.42 17.36
C GLY A 107 12.45 -1.59 16.64
N ARG A 108 13.10 -2.49 17.39
CA ARG A 108 13.79 -3.67 16.83
C ARG A 108 12.83 -4.57 16.06
N LEU A 109 13.37 -5.28 15.08
CA LEU A 109 12.70 -6.35 14.35
C LEU A 109 13.11 -7.71 14.94
N PRO A 110 12.38 -8.25 15.93
CA PRO A 110 12.76 -9.49 16.62
C PRO A 110 12.69 -10.71 15.69
N LEU A 111 11.97 -10.62 14.58
CA LEU A 111 11.86 -11.66 13.56
C LEU A 111 12.78 -11.42 12.36
N ALA A 112 13.74 -10.48 12.45
CA ALA A 112 14.63 -10.09 11.35
C ALA A 112 15.34 -11.29 10.71
N SER A 113 15.85 -12.24 11.49
CA SER A 113 16.58 -13.40 10.96
C SER A 113 15.72 -14.30 10.05
N LEU A 114 14.40 -14.38 10.30
CA LEU A 114 13.49 -15.08 9.40
C LEU A 114 13.34 -14.32 8.07
N TRP A 115 13.23 -13.00 8.13
CA TRP A 115 13.17 -12.14 6.96
C TRP A 115 14.48 -12.10 6.17
N GLU A 116 15.63 -12.15 6.84
CA GLU A 116 16.95 -12.26 6.19
C GLU A 116 17.03 -13.54 5.35
N LYS A 117 16.60 -14.69 5.89
CA LYS A 117 16.50 -15.94 5.11
C LYS A 117 15.50 -15.82 3.96
N PHE A 118 14.37 -15.15 4.17
CA PHE A 118 13.37 -14.89 3.11
C PHE A 118 13.94 -14.08 1.94
N PHE A 119 14.73 -13.03 2.22
CA PHE A 119 15.26 -12.13 1.18
C PHE A 119 16.55 -12.63 0.52
N LYS A 120 17.28 -13.56 1.15
CA LYS A 120 18.56 -14.09 0.66
C LYS A 120 18.45 -14.58 -0.78
N GLY A 121 19.36 -14.13 -1.64
CA GLY A 121 19.42 -14.54 -3.06
C GLY A 121 18.47 -13.80 -4.01
N HIS A 122 17.65 -12.85 -3.53
CA HIS A 122 16.63 -12.18 -4.33
C HIS A 122 16.88 -10.68 -4.55
N ALA A 123 18.13 -10.24 -4.39
CA ALA A 123 18.51 -8.83 -4.57
C ALA A 123 18.11 -8.33 -5.97
N GLY A 124 17.57 -7.10 -6.04
CA GLY A 124 17.07 -6.50 -7.28
C GLY A 124 15.58 -6.71 -7.54
N LEU A 125 14.92 -7.66 -6.87
CA LEU A 125 13.47 -7.91 -6.98
C LEU A 125 12.65 -7.27 -5.86
N TYR A 126 13.32 -6.68 -4.87
CA TYR A 126 12.67 -6.05 -3.73
C TYR A 126 13.43 -4.82 -3.25
N SER A 127 12.75 -4.02 -2.44
CA SER A 127 13.28 -2.91 -1.67
C SER A 127 12.69 -2.97 -0.26
N ILE A 128 13.40 -2.41 0.73
CA ILE A 128 12.98 -2.43 2.14
C ILE A 128 12.98 -1.00 2.67
N TYR A 129 11.91 -0.65 3.38
CA TYR A 129 11.74 0.65 4.04
C TYR A 129 11.30 0.43 5.48
N LEU A 130 11.96 1.08 6.42
CA LEU A 130 11.68 0.97 7.85
C LEU A 130 11.24 2.32 8.39
N HIS A 131 10.03 2.37 8.94
CA HIS A 131 9.58 3.48 9.77
C HIS A 131 9.62 3.00 11.22
N THR A 132 10.49 3.60 12.03
CA THR A 132 10.67 3.26 13.45
C THR A 132 10.32 4.44 14.36
N SER A 133 10.19 4.22 15.67
CA SER A 133 10.14 5.35 16.61
C SER A 133 11.38 6.24 16.41
N PRO A 134 11.25 7.58 16.41
CA PRO A 134 12.41 8.48 16.36
C PRO A 134 13.37 8.28 17.53
N GLU A 135 12.89 7.79 18.67
CA GLU A 135 13.69 7.46 19.85
C GLU A 135 14.54 6.19 19.63
N PHE A 136 14.19 5.37 18.64
CA PHE A 136 14.93 4.17 18.29
C PHE A 136 16.05 4.50 17.30
N ASN A 137 17.29 4.48 17.81
CA ASN A 137 18.50 4.88 17.08
C ASN A 137 19.48 3.74 16.76
N THR A 138 19.08 2.48 16.98
CA THR A 138 19.95 1.34 16.67
C THR A 138 19.90 1.00 15.18
N GLU A 139 21.04 1.15 14.50
CA GLU A 139 21.23 0.72 13.11
C GLU A 139 21.55 -0.79 13.06
N MET A 140 21.12 -1.46 11.99
CA MET A 140 21.43 -2.88 11.79
C MET A 140 22.87 -3.06 11.28
N PRO A 141 23.51 -4.24 11.46
CA PRO A 141 24.84 -4.50 10.90
C PRO A 141 24.85 -4.38 9.37
N GLU A 142 25.97 -4.02 8.76
CA GLU A 142 26.08 -3.84 7.29
C GLU A 142 25.73 -5.10 6.49
N SER A 143 25.91 -6.28 7.09
CA SER A 143 25.55 -7.56 6.50
C SER A 143 24.04 -7.81 6.43
N SER A 144 23.24 -7.05 7.19
CA SER A 144 21.79 -7.22 7.23
C SER A 144 21.12 -6.55 6.04
N VAL A 145 20.08 -7.20 5.49
CA VAL A 145 19.23 -6.61 4.44
C VAL A 145 18.52 -5.33 4.89
N PHE A 146 18.43 -5.12 6.21
CA PHE A 146 17.81 -3.98 6.87
C PHE A 146 18.77 -2.80 7.10
N TYR A 147 20.06 -2.94 6.78
CA TYR A 147 21.04 -1.86 6.92
C TYR A 147 20.69 -0.66 6.06
N LYS A 148 20.71 0.54 6.67
CA LYS A 148 20.38 1.83 6.02
C LYS A 148 19.02 1.83 5.32
N ARG A 149 18.05 1.06 5.86
CA ARG A 149 16.68 1.00 5.34
C ARG A 149 15.70 1.91 6.07
N ARG A 150 16.15 2.65 7.09
CA ARG A 150 15.32 3.57 7.86
C ARG A 150 15.02 4.85 7.07
N ILE A 151 13.73 5.18 6.94
CA ILE A 151 13.26 6.44 6.36
C ILE A 151 13.19 7.53 7.45
N PRO A 152 13.19 8.83 7.07
CA PRO A 152 12.87 9.91 8.02
C PRO A 152 11.52 9.65 8.70
N SER A 153 11.56 9.28 9.98
CA SER A 153 10.41 8.79 10.74
C SER A 153 9.91 9.83 11.76
N LYS A 154 8.62 9.77 12.12
CA LYS A 154 7.99 10.65 13.13
C LYS A 154 7.25 9.84 14.20
N PRO A 155 6.88 10.42 15.36
CA PRO A 155 6.11 9.71 16.38
C PRO A 155 4.77 9.19 15.86
N VAL A 156 4.35 8.01 16.31
CA VAL A 156 3.12 7.33 15.86
C VAL A 156 2.30 6.87 17.04
N ASP A 157 1.08 7.39 17.12
CA ASP A 157 0.05 6.93 18.05
C ASP A 157 -0.94 5.98 17.38
N TRP A 158 -1.36 4.96 18.12
CA TRP A 158 -2.36 3.99 17.66
C TRP A 158 -3.73 4.66 17.42
N GLY A 159 -4.36 4.33 16.30
CA GLY A 159 -5.71 4.79 15.97
C GLY A 159 -5.84 6.26 15.55
N LYS A 160 -4.74 7.02 15.57
CA LYS A 160 -4.71 8.46 15.22
C LYS A 160 -4.19 8.68 13.79
N ALA A 161 -4.35 9.92 13.30
CA ALA A 161 -3.82 10.36 12.01
C ALA A 161 -2.32 10.07 11.81
N THR A 162 -1.53 10.13 12.90
CA THR A 162 -0.10 9.84 12.87
C THR A 162 0.24 8.43 12.38
N MET A 163 -0.67 7.46 12.56
CA MET A 163 -0.52 6.10 12.03
C MET A 163 -0.58 6.12 10.50
N VAL A 164 -1.62 6.73 9.94
CA VAL A 164 -1.79 6.90 8.49
C VAL A 164 -0.67 7.78 7.92
N ASP A 165 -0.20 8.78 8.65
CA ASP A 165 0.95 9.58 8.22
C ASP A 165 2.21 8.74 8.04
N ALA A 166 2.49 7.82 8.97
CA ALA A 166 3.63 6.92 8.86
C ALA A 166 3.50 5.96 7.67
N GLU A 167 2.30 5.44 7.42
CA GLU A 167 2.00 4.61 6.25
C GLU A 167 2.18 5.38 4.94
N ARG A 168 1.68 6.63 4.87
CA ARG A 168 1.87 7.51 3.73
C ARG A 168 3.35 7.85 3.54
N ARG A 169 4.13 8.09 4.60
CA ARG A 169 5.59 8.32 4.51
C ARG A 169 6.33 7.11 3.96
N LEU A 170 5.96 5.90 4.40
CA LEU A 170 6.50 4.65 3.87
C LEU A 170 6.20 4.52 2.37
N LEU A 171 4.94 4.72 1.97
CA LEU A 171 4.53 4.70 0.56
C LEU A 171 5.30 5.74 -0.26
N ALA A 172 5.38 6.98 0.22
CA ALA A 172 6.02 8.06 -0.51
C ALA A 172 7.51 7.83 -0.70
N ASN A 173 8.23 7.37 0.34
CA ASN A 173 9.63 6.98 0.22
C ASN A 173 9.82 5.82 -0.75
N ALA A 174 8.93 4.83 -0.71
CA ALA A 174 8.98 3.68 -1.60
C ALA A 174 8.68 4.05 -3.06
N LEU A 175 7.82 5.02 -3.30
CA LEU A 175 7.47 5.50 -4.64
C LEU A 175 8.62 6.20 -5.36
N LEU A 176 9.60 6.73 -4.60
CA LEU A 176 10.81 7.34 -5.16
C LEU A 176 11.68 6.33 -5.93
N ASP A 177 11.59 5.03 -5.67
CA ASP A 177 12.11 4.00 -6.57
C ASP A 177 11.04 3.66 -7.62
N PHE A 178 11.30 4.06 -8.85
CA PHE A 178 10.43 3.85 -10.00
C PHE A 178 10.30 2.38 -10.38
N SER A 179 11.16 1.50 -9.86
CA SER A 179 11.07 0.05 -10.06
C SER A 179 10.04 -0.60 -9.13
N ASN A 180 9.67 0.05 -8.02
CA ASN A 180 8.67 -0.49 -7.11
C ASN A 180 7.27 -0.41 -7.75
N GLU A 181 6.64 -1.57 -7.88
CA GLU A 181 5.28 -1.72 -8.44
C GLU A 181 4.26 -2.18 -7.42
N ARG A 182 4.71 -2.83 -6.33
CA ARG A 182 3.89 -3.42 -5.29
C ARG A 182 4.39 -2.97 -3.93
N PHE A 183 3.49 -2.58 -3.05
CA PHE A 183 3.83 -1.94 -1.78
C PHE A 183 3.14 -2.68 -0.65
N VAL A 184 3.91 -3.44 0.14
CA VAL A 184 3.40 -4.29 1.22
C VAL A 184 3.69 -3.65 2.57
N LEU A 185 2.64 -3.40 3.36
CA LEU A 185 2.79 -2.93 4.74
C LEU A 185 2.89 -4.10 5.73
N LEU A 186 3.92 -4.09 6.57
CA LEU A 186 4.23 -5.12 7.58
C LEU A 186 4.57 -4.49 8.93
N SER A 187 4.50 -5.28 9.99
CA SER A 187 5.02 -4.92 11.33
C SER A 187 6.15 -5.85 11.75
N GLU A 188 6.78 -5.53 12.88
CA GLU A 188 7.77 -6.40 13.54
C GLU A 188 7.22 -7.76 14.00
N THR A 189 5.90 -7.96 13.93
CA THR A 189 5.21 -9.18 14.35
C THR A 189 4.62 -9.98 13.19
N CYS A 190 4.91 -9.58 11.95
CA CYS A 190 4.51 -10.30 10.75
C CYS A 190 5.54 -11.34 10.33
N ILE A 191 5.08 -12.42 9.71
CA ILE A 191 5.91 -13.47 9.09
C ILE A 191 5.47 -13.71 7.64
N PRO A 192 6.37 -14.13 6.73
CA PRO A 192 5.98 -14.70 5.44
C PRO A 192 5.38 -16.09 5.62
N LEU A 193 4.34 -16.41 4.86
CA LEU A 193 3.72 -17.74 4.82
C LEU A 193 4.23 -18.60 3.66
N PHE A 194 4.84 -17.98 2.65
CA PHE A 194 5.38 -18.62 1.46
C PHE A 194 6.79 -18.09 1.16
N ASN A 195 7.54 -18.81 0.33
CA ASN A 195 8.87 -18.37 -0.09
C ASN A 195 8.82 -17.10 -0.95
N PHE A 196 9.97 -16.43 -1.10
CA PHE A 196 10.05 -15.16 -1.81
C PHE A 196 9.55 -15.27 -3.25
N SER A 197 10.01 -16.29 -3.98
CA SER A 197 9.63 -16.48 -5.39
C SER A 197 8.12 -16.62 -5.59
N THR A 198 7.43 -17.33 -4.70
CA THR A 198 5.97 -17.47 -4.71
C THR A 198 5.28 -16.14 -4.42
N ILE A 199 5.70 -15.42 -3.36
CA ILE A 199 5.11 -14.12 -3.00
C ILE A 199 5.34 -13.09 -4.10
N TYR A 200 6.56 -13.00 -4.63
CA TYR A 200 6.93 -12.07 -5.70
C TYR A 200 6.09 -12.31 -6.95
N LYS A 201 6.01 -13.57 -7.43
CA LYS A 201 5.19 -13.92 -8.60
C LYS A 201 3.70 -13.65 -8.36
N TYR A 202 3.19 -13.94 -7.18
CA TYR A 202 1.80 -13.65 -6.81
C TYR A 202 1.50 -12.15 -6.87
N LEU A 203 2.39 -11.31 -6.33
CA LEU A 203 2.17 -9.87 -6.29
C LEU A 203 2.35 -9.23 -7.67
N ILE A 204 3.48 -9.47 -8.33
CA ILE A 204 3.79 -8.85 -9.63
C ILE A 204 2.73 -9.20 -10.69
N ASN A 205 2.25 -10.44 -10.72
CA ASN A 205 1.27 -10.89 -11.71
C ASN A 205 -0.19 -10.65 -11.31
N SER A 206 -0.46 -9.98 -10.19
CA SER A 206 -1.85 -9.72 -9.78
C SER A 206 -2.50 -8.64 -10.63
N ASN A 207 -3.78 -8.76 -10.96
CA ASN A 207 -4.53 -7.67 -11.60
C ASN A 207 -5.03 -6.62 -10.60
N HIS A 208 -5.01 -6.95 -9.29
CA HIS A 208 -5.60 -6.13 -8.25
C HIS A 208 -4.58 -5.80 -7.16
N SER A 209 -4.95 -4.83 -6.34
CA SER A 209 -4.39 -4.57 -5.02
C SER A 209 -5.15 -5.35 -3.95
N PHE A 210 -4.55 -5.47 -2.76
CA PHE A 210 -5.11 -6.21 -1.62
C PHE A 210 -5.34 -5.31 -0.41
N VAL A 211 -6.33 -4.43 -0.54
CA VAL A 211 -6.90 -3.64 0.56
C VAL A 211 -8.22 -4.28 1.00
N SER A 212 -8.30 -4.71 2.26
CA SER A 212 -9.58 -5.16 2.82
C SER A 212 -10.53 -3.96 2.87
N SER A 213 -11.69 -4.07 2.22
CA SER A 213 -12.66 -2.99 2.15
C SER A 213 -14.08 -3.55 2.08
N PHE A 214 -14.86 -3.28 3.12
CA PHE A 214 -16.24 -3.75 3.23
C PHE A 214 -17.10 -2.74 4.00
N ASP A 215 -18.39 -2.76 3.73
CA ASP A 215 -19.37 -1.98 4.47
C ASP A 215 -19.88 -2.81 5.66
N ASP A 216 -19.55 -2.39 6.87
CA ASP A 216 -19.89 -3.09 8.09
C ASP A 216 -21.04 -2.36 8.80
N PRO A 217 -22.27 -2.89 8.81
CA PRO A 217 -23.43 -2.20 9.37
C PRO A 217 -23.39 -2.07 10.90
N ARG A 218 -22.45 -2.75 11.58
CA ARG A 218 -22.35 -2.76 13.05
C ARG A 218 -21.76 -1.45 13.59
N HIS A 219 -21.83 -1.29 14.91
CA HIS A 219 -21.24 -0.14 15.62
C HIS A 219 -19.75 0.05 15.31
N ILE A 220 -19.00 -1.06 15.14
CA ILE A 220 -17.57 -1.05 14.83
C ILE A 220 -17.25 -0.71 13.36
N GLY A 221 -18.25 -0.45 12.53
CA GLY A 221 -18.17 -0.08 11.12
C GLY A 221 -18.85 1.26 10.86
N ARG A 222 -20.08 1.24 10.36
CA ARG A 222 -20.91 2.45 10.13
C ARG A 222 -21.12 3.28 11.39
N GLY A 223 -21.17 2.66 12.58
CA GLY A 223 -21.29 3.40 13.85
C GLY A 223 -20.11 4.31 14.18
N ARG A 224 -18.96 4.13 13.53
CA ARG A 224 -17.77 5.00 13.67
C ARG A 224 -17.74 6.17 12.69
N TYR A 225 -18.68 6.22 11.73
CA TYR A 225 -18.77 7.32 10.78
C TYR A 225 -19.22 8.61 11.47
N ASN A 226 -18.50 9.71 11.23
CA ASN A 226 -18.84 11.02 11.74
C ASN A 226 -19.58 11.81 10.65
N LYS A 227 -20.82 12.25 10.95
CA LYS A 227 -21.67 12.98 9.99
C LYS A 227 -21.05 14.28 9.46
N ARG A 228 -20.08 14.87 10.18
CA ARG A 228 -19.34 16.07 9.73
C ARG A 228 -18.40 15.79 8.55
N MET A 229 -18.15 14.53 8.21
CA MET A 229 -17.39 14.17 7.01
C MET A 229 -18.18 14.39 5.72
N PHE A 230 -19.51 14.54 5.80
CA PHE A 230 -20.37 14.95 4.69
C PHE A 230 -20.15 16.44 4.34
N PRO A 231 -20.14 16.83 3.05
CA PRO A 231 -20.46 16.02 1.86
C PRO A 231 -19.29 15.25 1.26
N THR A 232 -18.05 15.53 1.68
CA THR A 232 -16.85 15.00 1.03
C THR A 232 -16.73 13.48 1.12
N VAL A 233 -17.00 12.89 2.28
CA VAL A 233 -17.10 11.44 2.47
C VAL A 233 -18.52 11.14 2.92
N THR A 234 -19.29 10.44 2.09
CA THR A 234 -20.67 10.07 2.44
C THR A 234 -20.71 8.72 3.16
N LEU A 235 -21.79 8.45 3.90
CA LEU A 235 -21.96 7.17 4.58
C LEU A 235 -21.94 5.96 3.61
N PRO A 236 -22.54 6.01 2.39
CA PRO A 236 -22.39 4.94 1.40
C PRO A 236 -20.95 4.67 0.92
N ASP A 237 -20.09 5.70 0.96
CA ASP A 237 -18.67 5.54 0.62
C ASP A 237 -17.86 4.92 1.75
N TRP A 238 -18.34 5.04 3.00
CA TRP A 238 -17.63 4.64 4.20
C TRP A 238 -17.32 3.14 4.21
N ARG A 239 -16.04 2.79 4.33
CA ARG A 239 -15.59 1.40 4.41
C ARG A 239 -14.78 1.15 5.66
N LYS A 240 -14.83 -0.10 6.09
CA LYS A 240 -13.95 -0.68 7.09
C LYS A 240 -12.97 -1.62 6.40
N GLY A 241 -11.76 -1.70 6.94
CA GLY A 241 -10.70 -2.54 6.45
C GLY A 241 -9.71 -2.95 7.53
N SER A 242 -8.70 -3.68 7.09
CA SER A 242 -7.48 -3.96 7.85
C SER A 242 -6.47 -2.85 7.58
N GLN A 243 -5.74 -2.43 8.61
CA GLN A 243 -4.53 -1.61 8.45
C GLN A 243 -3.52 -2.25 7.48
N TRP A 244 -3.42 -3.58 7.48
CA TRP A 244 -2.41 -4.31 6.71
C TRP A 244 -2.87 -4.52 5.28
N PHE A 245 -2.17 -3.88 4.35
CA PHE A 245 -2.48 -3.87 2.93
C PHE A 245 -1.28 -4.27 2.06
N GLU A 246 -1.60 -4.65 0.83
CA GLU A 246 -0.73 -4.44 -0.31
C GLU A 246 -1.45 -3.57 -1.34
N VAL A 247 -0.71 -2.65 -1.96
CA VAL A 247 -1.24 -1.83 -3.05
C VAL A 247 -0.31 -1.81 -4.25
N HIS A 248 -0.89 -1.81 -5.45
CA HIS A 248 -0.20 -1.52 -6.70
C HIS A 248 0.21 -0.04 -6.76
N ARG A 249 1.28 0.28 -7.51
CA ARG A 249 1.83 1.64 -7.69
C ARG A 249 0.78 2.70 -7.97
N LYS A 250 -0.19 2.40 -8.83
CA LYS A 250 -1.32 3.30 -9.15
C LYS A 250 -2.08 3.73 -7.89
N LEU A 251 -2.48 2.80 -7.02
CA LEU A 251 -3.18 3.15 -5.77
C LEU A 251 -2.26 3.78 -4.72
N ALA A 252 -0.98 3.40 -4.69
CA ALA A 252 0.01 4.05 -3.84
C ALA A 252 0.12 5.55 -4.17
N ILE A 253 0.16 5.91 -5.47
CA ILE A 253 0.18 7.30 -5.94
C ILE A 253 -1.08 8.03 -5.48
N GLU A 254 -2.29 7.48 -5.74
CA GLU A 254 -3.56 8.07 -5.29
C GLU A 254 -3.57 8.34 -3.77
N THR A 255 -2.97 7.43 -2.98
CA THR A 255 -2.92 7.53 -1.52
C THR A 255 -2.00 8.66 -1.04
N VAL A 256 -0.84 8.85 -1.68
CA VAL A 256 0.09 9.93 -1.29
C VAL A 256 -0.35 11.28 -1.82
N SER A 257 -1.01 11.33 -2.99
CA SER A 257 -1.54 12.57 -3.59
C SER A 257 -2.90 12.98 -3.07
N ASP A 258 -3.52 12.23 -2.15
CA ASP A 258 -4.82 12.60 -1.59
C ASP A 258 -4.73 13.87 -0.75
N VAL A 259 -5.33 14.93 -1.29
CA VAL A 259 -5.52 16.24 -0.67
C VAL A 259 -7.00 16.53 -0.38
N THR A 260 -7.89 15.60 -0.71
CA THR A 260 -9.35 15.79 -0.63
C THR A 260 -9.95 15.05 0.55
N TYR A 261 -9.66 13.75 0.71
CA TYR A 261 -10.29 12.93 1.74
C TYR A 261 -9.45 12.85 3.01
N TYR A 262 -8.13 12.73 2.89
CA TYR A 262 -7.22 12.67 4.03
C TYR A 262 -7.45 13.79 5.06
N PRO A 263 -7.55 15.08 4.68
CA PRO A 263 -7.79 16.16 5.65
C PRO A 263 -9.10 15.98 6.41
N ILE A 264 -10.16 15.51 5.73
CA ILE A 264 -11.47 15.24 6.34
C ILE A 264 -11.37 14.12 7.38
N PHE A 265 -10.64 13.04 7.06
CA PHE A 265 -10.37 11.98 8.03
C PHE A 265 -9.53 12.49 9.21
N GLN A 266 -8.46 13.24 8.94
CA GLN A 266 -7.59 13.80 9.97
C GLN A 266 -8.36 14.69 10.94
N GLU A 267 -9.31 15.48 10.42
CA GLU A 267 -10.11 16.38 11.24
C GLU A 267 -11.20 15.65 12.05
N HIS A 268 -11.91 14.71 11.42
CA HIS A 268 -13.18 14.20 11.93
C HIS A 268 -13.18 12.73 12.37
N CYS A 269 -12.20 11.91 11.97
CA CYS A 269 -12.05 10.54 12.45
C CYS A 269 -11.21 10.53 13.74
N ARG A 270 -11.90 10.78 14.85
CA ARG A 270 -11.36 10.67 16.23
C ARG A 270 -12.10 9.55 16.96
N PRO A 271 -11.55 8.99 18.06
CA PRO A 271 -12.23 7.94 18.82
C PRO A 271 -13.72 8.26 19.02
N PRO A 272 -14.63 7.33 18.70
CA PRO A 272 -14.41 5.88 18.47
C PRO A 272 -13.95 5.47 17.05
N CYS A 273 -13.67 6.43 16.15
CA CYS A 273 -13.11 6.19 14.82
C CYS A 273 -11.60 5.95 14.87
N TYR A 274 -11.11 5.00 14.06
CA TYR A 274 -9.70 4.68 13.89
C TYR A 274 -9.31 4.83 12.42
N MET A 275 -8.42 5.79 12.12
CA MET A 275 -8.14 6.16 10.73
C MET A 275 -7.49 5.03 9.93
N ASP A 276 -6.60 4.26 10.55
CA ASP A 276 -5.90 3.11 9.96
C ASP A 276 -6.82 1.95 9.57
N GLU A 277 -8.04 1.88 10.14
CA GLU A 277 -9.05 0.88 9.78
C GLU A 277 -10.06 1.38 8.74
N HIS A 278 -10.09 2.67 8.41
CA HIS A 278 -11.17 3.27 7.61
C HIS A 278 -10.70 4.13 6.42
N TYR A 279 -9.60 4.88 6.56
CA TYR A 279 -9.14 5.84 5.55
C TYR A 279 -8.83 5.18 4.21
N LEU A 280 -7.87 4.27 4.17
CA LEU A 280 -7.43 3.66 2.91
C LEU A 280 -8.53 2.81 2.26
N ALA A 281 -9.30 2.07 3.07
CA ALA A 281 -10.43 1.28 2.58
C ALA A 281 -11.50 2.15 1.92
N THR A 282 -11.80 3.31 2.51
CA THR A 282 -12.77 4.28 1.97
C THR A 282 -12.22 4.97 0.72
N LEU A 283 -10.96 5.42 0.76
CA LEU A 283 -10.29 6.08 -0.38
C LEU A 283 -10.29 5.17 -1.61
N VAL A 284 -9.88 3.91 -1.46
CA VAL A 284 -9.83 2.95 -2.56
C VAL A 284 -11.22 2.64 -3.11
N ASN A 285 -12.22 2.44 -2.24
CA ASN A 285 -13.59 2.22 -2.68
C ASN A 285 -14.16 3.41 -3.46
N LYS A 286 -13.77 4.63 -3.10
CA LYS A 286 -14.29 5.86 -3.69
C LYS A 286 -13.60 6.21 -5.01
N LEU A 287 -12.29 5.99 -5.10
CA LEU A 287 -11.50 6.37 -6.28
C LEU A 287 -11.41 5.25 -7.31
N ARG A 288 -11.01 4.05 -6.88
CA ARG A 288 -10.56 2.97 -7.76
C ARG A 288 -11.01 1.58 -7.27
N PRO A 289 -12.32 1.35 -7.10
CA PRO A 289 -12.82 0.04 -6.69
C PRO A 289 -12.50 -1.06 -7.71
N ASP A 290 -12.31 -0.68 -8.99
CA ASP A 290 -11.90 -1.55 -10.09
C ASP A 290 -10.51 -2.19 -9.90
N LEU A 291 -9.62 -1.52 -9.14
CA LEU A 291 -8.25 -2.00 -8.92
C LEU A 291 -8.08 -2.80 -7.63
N ASN A 292 -9.14 -3.05 -6.86
CA ASN A 292 -9.04 -3.66 -5.54
C ASN A 292 -9.78 -5.00 -5.44
N SER A 293 -9.18 -5.92 -4.71
CA SER A 293 -9.76 -7.25 -4.44
C SER A 293 -10.69 -7.29 -3.22
N ASN A 294 -10.81 -6.18 -2.48
CA ASN A 294 -11.57 -6.05 -1.22
C ASN A 294 -11.14 -7.02 -0.11
N ARG A 295 -9.97 -7.65 -0.22
CA ARG A 295 -9.39 -8.56 0.77
C ARG A 295 -7.96 -8.15 1.13
N SER A 296 -7.52 -8.55 2.33
CA SER A 296 -6.11 -8.45 2.72
C SER A 296 -5.38 -9.75 2.41
N ILE A 297 -4.08 -9.65 2.14
CA ILE A 297 -3.15 -10.78 2.03
C ILE A 297 -2.46 -11.12 3.36
N THR A 298 -2.85 -10.48 4.46
CA THR A 298 -2.31 -10.76 5.80
C THR A 298 -3.32 -11.56 6.62
N TRP A 299 -2.99 -12.80 6.94
CA TRP A 299 -3.79 -13.66 7.80
C TRP A 299 -3.73 -13.17 9.26
N VAL A 300 -4.89 -13.16 9.90
CA VAL A 300 -5.10 -12.73 11.28
C VAL A 300 -6.12 -13.65 11.95
N ASP A 301 -5.84 -14.05 13.19
CA ASP A 301 -6.81 -14.78 14.00
C ASP A 301 -7.56 -13.81 14.92
N TRP A 302 -8.87 -13.72 14.73
CA TRP A 302 -9.80 -12.94 15.56
C TRP A 302 -10.73 -13.82 16.40
N SER A 303 -10.52 -15.14 16.43
CA SER A 303 -11.40 -16.11 17.11
C SER A 303 -11.56 -15.85 18.60
N ARG A 304 -10.56 -15.26 19.25
CA ARG A 304 -10.60 -14.89 20.68
C ARG A 304 -11.39 -13.60 20.98
N GLY A 305 -11.80 -12.86 19.96
CA GLY A 305 -12.47 -11.57 20.10
C GLY A 305 -11.58 -10.44 20.63
N GLY A 306 -12.18 -9.27 20.87
CA GLY A 306 -11.51 -8.08 21.38
C GLY A 306 -11.01 -7.10 20.32
N SER A 307 -10.28 -6.08 20.77
CA SER A 307 -9.77 -4.98 19.91
C SER A 307 -8.46 -5.30 19.19
N HIS A 308 -7.86 -6.46 19.47
CA HIS A 308 -6.60 -6.90 18.87
C HIS A 308 -6.69 -8.39 18.50
N PRO A 309 -6.03 -8.83 17.41
CA PRO A 309 -6.01 -10.24 17.04
C PRO A 309 -5.18 -11.06 18.03
N THR A 310 -5.39 -12.37 18.00
CA THR A 310 -4.63 -13.34 18.79
C THR A 310 -3.13 -13.16 18.59
N LYS A 311 -2.39 -13.15 19.70
CA LYS A 311 -0.93 -13.18 19.71
C LYS A 311 -0.45 -14.62 19.87
N PHE A 312 0.28 -15.12 18.88
CA PHE A 312 0.89 -16.44 18.89
C PHE A 312 2.22 -16.41 19.64
N VAL A 313 2.43 -17.37 20.53
CA VAL A 313 3.68 -17.57 21.26
C VAL A 313 4.36 -18.87 20.81
N ARG A 314 5.54 -19.17 21.37
CA ARG A 314 6.38 -20.31 20.96
C ARG A 314 5.62 -21.62 20.77
N LYS A 315 4.76 -21.99 21.72
CA LYS A 315 4.00 -23.26 21.72
C LYS A 315 2.91 -23.33 20.64
N ASP A 316 2.48 -22.20 20.10
CA ASP A 316 1.41 -22.14 19.10
C ASP A 316 1.95 -22.37 17.68
N VAL A 317 3.28 -22.30 17.48
CA VAL A 317 3.92 -22.47 16.17
C VAL A 317 4.17 -23.94 15.88
N SER A 318 3.42 -24.47 14.92
CA SER A 318 3.60 -25.82 14.37
C SER A 318 3.43 -25.83 12.85
N GLU A 319 3.94 -26.86 12.17
CA GLU A 319 3.73 -27.03 10.72
C GLU A 319 2.25 -27.13 10.37
N ALA A 320 1.47 -27.88 11.16
CA ALA A 320 0.03 -28.02 10.96
C ALA A 320 -0.68 -26.66 11.02
N PHE A 321 -0.34 -25.83 12.01
CA PHE A 321 -0.88 -24.47 12.13
C PHE A 321 -0.50 -23.58 10.93
N LEU A 322 0.77 -23.58 10.54
CA LEU A 322 1.24 -22.75 9.41
C LEU A 322 0.63 -23.21 8.08
N ASN A 323 0.45 -24.52 7.88
CA ASN A 323 -0.25 -25.06 6.71
C ASN A 323 -1.74 -24.68 6.70
N GLN A 324 -2.39 -24.66 7.87
CA GLN A 324 -3.76 -24.15 7.99
C GLN A 324 -3.83 -22.66 7.61
N ALA A 325 -2.87 -21.83 8.05
CA ALA A 325 -2.83 -20.42 7.65
C ALA A 325 -2.57 -20.23 6.15
N ARG A 326 -1.80 -21.12 5.52
CA ARG A 326 -1.45 -21.07 4.08
C ARG A 326 -2.58 -21.53 3.16
N HIS A 327 -3.25 -22.62 3.53
CA HIS A 327 -4.12 -23.38 2.62
C HIS A 327 -5.52 -23.64 3.19
N GLY A 328 -5.84 -23.13 4.38
CA GLY A 328 -7.12 -23.36 5.05
C GLY A 328 -8.29 -22.54 4.49
N SER A 329 -8.11 -21.80 3.41
CA SER A 329 -9.16 -20.96 2.80
C SER A 329 -8.97 -20.86 1.30
N ASN A 330 -10.08 -20.73 0.57
CA ASN A 330 -10.10 -20.41 -0.86
C ASN A 330 -10.58 -18.97 -1.06
N CYS A 331 -10.08 -18.34 -2.11
CA CYS A 331 -10.39 -16.95 -2.46
C CYS A 331 -10.23 -16.72 -3.95
N SER A 332 -10.70 -15.57 -4.43
CA SER A 332 -10.47 -15.15 -5.81
C SER A 332 -9.09 -14.53 -5.98
N TYR A 333 -8.43 -14.89 -7.07
CA TYR A 333 -7.17 -14.31 -7.55
C TYR A 333 -7.19 -14.27 -9.08
N ASN A 334 -7.02 -13.09 -9.68
CA ASN A 334 -7.11 -12.87 -11.13
C ASN A 334 -8.34 -13.53 -11.78
N SER A 335 -9.50 -13.37 -11.15
CA SER A 335 -10.80 -13.98 -11.56
C SER A 335 -10.87 -15.51 -11.46
N GLY A 336 -9.82 -16.19 -11.01
CA GLY A 336 -9.80 -17.62 -10.73
C GLY A 336 -9.90 -17.94 -9.23
N LEU A 337 -10.16 -19.21 -8.91
CA LEU A 337 -10.11 -19.72 -7.54
C LEU A 337 -8.65 -20.06 -7.18
N SER A 338 -8.21 -19.65 -5.99
CA SER A 338 -6.89 -19.96 -5.46
C SER A 338 -6.96 -20.39 -4.00
N SER A 339 -6.07 -21.31 -3.61
CA SER A 339 -5.84 -21.71 -2.22
C SER A 339 -4.80 -20.81 -1.52
N ILE A 340 -4.14 -19.89 -2.25
CA ILE A 340 -3.19 -18.92 -1.68
C ILE A 340 -3.93 -17.61 -1.42
N CYS A 341 -4.50 -17.53 -0.21
CA CYS A 341 -5.26 -16.36 0.22
C CYS A 341 -4.49 -15.41 1.12
N PHE A 342 -3.42 -15.86 1.73
CA PHE A 342 -2.64 -15.00 2.60
C PHE A 342 -1.17 -15.23 2.32
N LEU A 343 -0.42 -14.16 2.07
CA LEU A 343 1.02 -14.22 1.85
C LEU A 343 1.80 -14.03 3.15
N PHE A 344 1.17 -13.38 4.13
CA PHE A 344 1.74 -13.04 5.42
C PHE A 344 0.80 -13.42 6.56
N ALA A 345 1.32 -13.54 7.77
CA ALA A 345 0.51 -13.77 8.96
C ALA A 345 0.98 -12.91 10.14
N ARG A 346 0.04 -12.61 11.04
CA ARG A 346 0.27 -11.91 12.32
C ARG A 346 -0.73 -12.38 13.39
N LYS A 347 -0.45 -12.28 14.70
CA LYS A 347 0.62 -11.52 15.37
C LYS A 347 1.56 -12.46 16.15
N PHE A 348 2.84 -12.50 15.79
CA PHE A 348 3.81 -13.42 16.37
C PHE A 348 4.67 -12.75 17.46
N HIS A 349 4.82 -13.41 18.61
CA HIS A 349 5.69 -12.98 19.72
C HIS A 349 7.17 -13.21 19.37
N PRO A 350 8.14 -12.37 19.80
CA PRO A 350 9.58 -12.60 19.57
C PRO A 350 10.07 -14.05 19.80
N GLY A 351 9.65 -14.67 20.90
CA GLY A 351 9.91 -16.08 21.22
C GLY A 351 9.40 -17.13 20.23
N THR A 352 8.70 -16.76 19.16
CA THR A 352 8.38 -17.65 18.03
C THR A 352 9.51 -17.77 17.02
N LEU A 353 10.55 -16.93 17.08
CA LEU A 353 11.63 -16.92 16.08
C LEU A 353 12.27 -18.31 15.92
N GLU A 354 12.67 -18.94 17.01
CA GLU A 354 13.36 -20.23 16.97
C GLU A 354 12.50 -21.35 16.33
N PRO A 355 11.24 -21.62 16.76
CA PRO A 355 10.43 -22.63 16.08
C PRO A 355 10.12 -22.26 14.63
N LEU A 356 9.96 -20.97 14.30
CA LEU A 356 9.79 -20.53 12.92
C LEU A 356 11.03 -20.83 12.08
N LEU A 357 12.24 -20.57 12.57
CA LEU A 357 13.49 -20.87 11.87
C LEU A 357 13.72 -22.37 11.70
N ARG A 358 13.25 -23.19 12.65
CA ARG A 358 13.29 -24.66 12.54
C ARG A 358 12.37 -25.19 11.45
N ILE A 359 11.19 -24.59 11.27
CA ILE A 359 10.18 -25.01 10.29
C ILE A 359 10.41 -24.38 8.91
N ALA A 360 11.04 -23.21 8.84
CA ALA A 360 11.18 -22.46 7.60
C ALA A 360 11.88 -23.23 6.46
N PRO A 361 12.91 -24.08 6.69
CA PRO A 361 13.48 -24.91 5.62
C PRO A 361 12.46 -25.86 4.98
N SER A 362 11.64 -26.57 5.79
CA SER A 362 10.63 -27.50 5.27
C SER A 362 9.49 -26.77 4.57
N LEU A 363 9.04 -25.65 5.14
CA LEU A 363 7.81 -24.96 4.71
C LEU A 363 8.05 -23.87 3.65
N LEU A 364 9.19 -23.20 3.69
CA LEU A 364 9.56 -22.08 2.82
C LEU A 364 10.72 -22.43 1.88
N GLY A 365 11.33 -23.62 1.99
CA GLY A 365 12.44 -24.01 1.11
C GLY A 365 13.66 -23.10 1.26
N PHE A 366 13.90 -22.57 2.46
CA PHE A 366 15.15 -21.86 2.74
C PHE A 366 16.27 -22.90 2.82
N ASP A 367 17.33 -22.73 2.04
CA ASP A 367 18.52 -23.56 2.20
C ASP A 367 19.03 -23.46 3.65
N PRO A 368 19.38 -24.61 4.29
CA PRO A 368 19.83 -24.69 5.67
C PRO A 368 20.86 -23.61 6.06
#